data_AF-A0A914KB09-F1
#
_entry.id   AF-A0A914KB09-F1
#
_cell.length_a   1.000
_cell.length_b   1.000
_cell.length_c   1.000
_cell.angle_alpha   90.00
_cell.angle_beta   90.00
_cell.angle_gamma   90.00
#
_symmetry.space_group_name_H-M   'P 1'
#
loop_
_entity.id
_entity.type
_entity.pdbx_description
1 polymer ?
#
loop_
_entity_poly.entity_id
_entity_poly.type
_entity_poly.pdbx_seq_one_letter_code
_entity_poly.pdbx_strand_id
1 'polypeptide(L)'
;MRISPCSYPVFIERHACGVQDSHLLNGLFCDPDSTVSMSEMQLVDDAVQVKYKKHTKCICPGKKSKQSKNQQCWYKFGFAFLREIWPIGILNELHNAEQCPFNATNPDPRPYRLPSSETVYDYGQNYARIVRERWNFGGCGEDIFFLIVQKRPDLLPKHDSESKPFIFVSYGSIVMEKLSNTVDPIMMTIPIDPMRRLVDEANNHLADGYPLNRVLTNLINKISDFLVKSENHNKMPLHKDHIPFWAWMTFATCGVLCILMGIGLCLLRTTTRRGSQRGKQIIDPGRRWKAGFVGGMWYEL
;
A
#
# COMPACT_ATOMS: atom_id res chain seq x y z
N MET A 1 30.61 -6.46 -13.32
CA MET A 1 31.16 -6.86 -11.99
C MET A 1 30.09 -7.67 -11.26
N ARG A 2 30.39 -8.53 -10.28
CA ARG A 2 29.29 -9.21 -9.52
C ARG A 2 28.79 -8.27 -8.43
N ILE A 3 27.61 -7.69 -8.63
CA ILE A 3 27.02 -6.71 -7.71
C ILE A 3 25.95 -7.40 -6.87
N SER A 4 26.17 -7.45 -5.56
CA SER A 4 25.19 -7.96 -4.59
C SER A 4 24.13 -6.90 -4.28
N PRO A 5 22.93 -7.26 -3.79
CA PRO A 5 21.91 -6.27 -3.46
C PRO A 5 22.36 -5.30 -2.37
N CYS A 6 23.25 -5.74 -1.47
CA CYS A 6 23.83 -4.92 -0.42
C CYS A 6 25.02 -4.05 -0.87
N SER A 7 25.65 -4.36 -2.00
CA SER A 7 26.70 -3.53 -2.61
C SER A 7 26.20 -2.69 -3.77
N TYR A 8 24.93 -2.86 -4.17
CA TYR A 8 24.32 -2.06 -5.23
C TYR A 8 24.36 -0.57 -4.87
N PRO A 9 24.82 0.32 -5.77
CA PRO A 9 25.00 1.72 -5.47
C PRO A 9 23.68 2.43 -5.21
N VAL A 10 23.74 3.51 -4.43
CA VAL A 10 22.59 4.38 -4.17
C VAL A 10 22.48 5.39 -5.30
N PHE A 11 21.27 5.64 -5.80
CA PHE A 11 21.01 6.55 -6.93
C PHE A 11 21.56 7.98 -6.76
N ILE A 12 21.82 8.41 -5.52
CA ILE A 12 22.41 9.71 -5.18
C ILE A 12 23.88 9.76 -5.64
N GLU A 13 24.60 8.65 -5.56
CA GLU A 13 25.99 8.51 -5.98
C GLU A 13 26.07 8.27 -7.50
N ARG A 14 25.75 9.31 -8.28
CA ARG A 14 25.64 9.23 -9.75
C ARG A 14 26.86 8.60 -10.45
N HIS A 15 28.08 8.87 -9.94
CA HIS A 15 29.32 8.27 -10.44
C HIS A 15 29.38 6.75 -10.24
N ALA A 16 29.03 6.27 -9.04
CA ALA A 16 28.99 4.84 -8.74
C ALA A 16 27.85 4.14 -9.50
N CYS A 17 26.77 4.86 -9.78
CA CYS A 17 25.65 4.41 -10.60
C CYS A 17 25.92 4.42 -12.11
N GLY A 18 27.12 4.76 -12.59
CA GLY A 18 27.43 4.74 -14.03
C GLY A 18 26.65 5.76 -14.87
N VAL A 19 26.01 6.76 -14.25
CA VAL A 19 25.22 7.78 -14.94
C VAL A 19 26.09 9.03 -15.15
N GLN A 20 26.76 9.09 -16.31
CA GLN A 20 27.73 10.15 -16.61
C GLN A 20 27.06 11.53 -16.85
N ASP A 21 25.95 11.57 -17.61
CA ASP A 21 25.21 12.80 -17.91
C ASP A 21 23.99 12.98 -16.98
N SER A 22 24.24 12.92 -15.67
CA SER A 22 23.18 12.97 -14.65
C SER A 22 22.31 14.23 -14.67
N HIS A 23 22.78 15.33 -15.27
CA HIS A 23 22.03 16.57 -15.43
C HIS A 23 20.86 16.45 -16.42
N LEU A 24 20.88 15.44 -17.31
CA LEU A 24 19.83 15.21 -18.30
C LEU A 24 18.66 14.38 -17.76
N LEU A 25 18.83 13.75 -16.59
CA LEU A 25 17.82 12.88 -16.00
C LEU A 25 17.30 13.48 -14.70
N ASN A 26 15.99 13.71 -14.64
CA ASN A 26 15.31 14.13 -13.42
C ASN A 26 14.87 12.94 -12.55
N GLY A 27 14.85 11.73 -13.12
CA GLY A 27 14.44 10.51 -12.44
C GLY A 27 15.52 9.81 -11.62
N LEU A 28 15.07 8.76 -10.94
CA LEU A 28 15.85 7.94 -10.02
C LEU A 28 16.39 6.71 -10.77
N PHE A 29 17.57 6.85 -11.37
CA PHE A 29 18.21 5.84 -12.21
C PHE A 29 19.58 5.44 -11.67
N CYS A 30 19.92 4.17 -11.81
CA CYS A 30 21.25 3.64 -11.53
C CYS A 30 21.59 2.46 -12.45
N ASP A 31 22.74 2.51 -13.12
CA ASP A 31 23.25 1.49 -14.05
C ASP A 31 24.77 1.33 -13.89
N PRO A 32 25.24 0.70 -12.80
CA PRO A 32 26.67 0.58 -12.51
C PRO A 32 27.46 -0.23 -13.55
N ASP A 33 26.80 -1.09 -14.32
CA ASP A 33 27.43 -1.90 -15.38
C ASP A 33 27.34 -1.24 -16.78
N SER A 34 26.79 -0.02 -16.88
CA SER A 34 26.54 0.74 -18.12
C SER A 34 25.90 -0.11 -19.22
N THR A 35 24.84 -0.81 -18.84
CA THR A 35 24.14 -1.79 -19.65
C THR A 35 23.08 -1.20 -20.57
N VAL A 36 22.60 0.01 -20.26
CA VAL A 36 21.54 0.71 -21.00
C VAL A 36 22.06 2.05 -21.50
N SER A 37 21.63 2.44 -22.69
CA SER A 37 22.03 3.72 -23.26
C SER A 37 21.35 4.90 -22.54
N MET A 38 22.03 6.05 -22.46
CA MET A 38 21.45 7.26 -21.89
C MET A 38 20.17 7.70 -22.61
N SER A 39 20.09 7.50 -23.93
CA SER A 39 18.88 7.79 -24.72
C SER A 39 17.68 6.93 -24.32
N GLU A 40 17.90 5.66 -23.99
CA GLU A 40 16.81 4.79 -23.50
C GLU A 40 16.36 5.21 -22.11
N MET A 41 17.29 5.58 -21.23
CA MET A 41 16.95 6.10 -19.90
C MET A 41 16.17 7.41 -20.00
N GLN A 42 16.53 8.31 -20.91
CA GLN A 42 15.82 9.57 -21.15
C GLN A 42 14.37 9.34 -21.58
N LEU A 43 14.10 8.39 -22.48
CA LEU A 43 12.74 8.07 -22.90
C LEU A 43 11.86 7.58 -21.74
N VAL A 44 12.46 6.80 -20.83
CA VAL A 44 11.77 6.33 -19.61
C VAL A 44 11.57 7.49 -18.62
N ASP A 45 12.58 8.36 -18.45
CA ASP A 45 12.46 9.55 -17.62
C ASP A 45 11.34 10.47 -18.11
N ASP A 46 11.30 10.77 -19.41
CA ASP A 46 10.26 11.59 -20.02
C ASP A 46 8.86 11.03 -19.76
N ALA A 47 8.68 9.71 -19.90
CA ALA A 47 7.42 9.05 -19.59
C ALA A 47 6.99 9.25 -18.13
N VAL A 48 7.94 9.16 -17.20
CA VAL A 48 7.70 9.41 -15.77
C VAL A 48 7.41 10.90 -15.50
N GLN A 49 8.16 11.81 -16.10
CA GLN A 49 7.94 13.25 -15.96
C GLN A 49 6.56 13.67 -16.47
N VAL A 50 6.05 13.06 -17.55
CA VAL A 50 4.67 13.28 -18.01
C VAL A 50 3.66 12.90 -16.92
N LYS A 51 3.88 11.79 -16.19
CA LYS A 51 2.99 11.42 -15.07
C LYS A 51 3.06 12.43 -13.93
N TYR A 52 4.25 12.91 -13.58
CA TYR A 52 4.40 13.93 -12.55
C TYR A 52 3.75 15.26 -12.91
N LYS A 53 3.81 15.67 -14.18
CA LYS A 53 3.11 16.86 -14.67
C LYS A 53 1.58 16.68 -14.63
N LYS A 54 1.09 15.47 -14.92
CA LYS A 54 -0.34 15.15 -14.94
C LYS A 54 -0.94 15.03 -13.53
N HIS A 55 -0.20 14.51 -12.56
CA HIS A 55 -0.69 14.18 -11.23
C HIS A 55 -0.10 15.08 -10.14
N THR A 56 -0.88 16.07 -9.71
CA THR A 56 -0.47 17.06 -8.70
C THR A 56 -0.91 16.70 -7.27
N LYS A 57 -1.69 15.63 -7.11
CA LYS A 57 -2.20 15.20 -5.80
C LYS A 57 -1.13 14.42 -5.04
N CYS A 58 -0.82 14.88 -3.84
CA CYS A 58 0.14 14.21 -2.98
C CYS A 58 -0.43 12.95 -2.33
N ILE A 59 0.36 11.87 -2.31
CA ILE A 59 -0.03 10.59 -1.71
C ILE A 59 0.19 10.59 -0.19
N CYS A 60 1.30 11.16 0.28
CA CYS A 60 1.62 11.20 1.71
C CYS A 60 0.87 12.33 2.45
N PRO A 61 0.04 12.03 3.47
CA PRO A 61 -0.54 13.05 4.34
C PRO A 61 0.56 13.68 5.21
N GLY A 62 0.59 15.02 5.33
CA GLY A 62 1.51 15.73 6.23
C GLY A 62 2.80 16.27 5.61
N LYS A 63 3.21 15.85 4.41
CA LYS A 63 4.31 16.50 3.65
C LYS A 63 3.83 17.71 2.83
N LYS A 64 2.98 18.56 3.42
CA LYS A 64 2.82 19.97 2.96
C LYS A 64 3.89 20.89 3.59
N SER A 65 4.82 20.34 4.37
CA SER A 65 5.75 21.13 5.19
C SER A 65 7.11 21.31 4.50
N LYS A 66 7.28 22.49 3.89
CA LYS A 66 8.52 23.27 3.89
C LYS A 66 9.76 22.80 3.10
N GLN A 67 9.66 21.89 2.14
CA GLN A 67 10.74 21.73 1.14
C GLN A 67 10.21 21.76 -0.29
N SER A 68 10.51 22.88 -0.96
CA SER A 68 10.50 23.10 -2.41
C SER A 68 9.16 23.05 -3.15
N LYS A 69 8.82 24.17 -3.79
CA LYS A 69 7.74 24.32 -4.79
C LYS A 69 7.88 23.36 -6.01
N ASN A 70 8.95 22.56 -6.09
CA ASN A 70 9.25 21.62 -7.18
C ASN A 70 9.27 20.13 -6.76
N GLN A 71 8.84 19.75 -5.54
CA GLN A 71 8.88 18.34 -5.16
C GLN A 71 7.67 17.54 -5.69
N GLN A 72 7.99 16.53 -6.52
CA GLN A 72 7.08 15.48 -6.95
C GLN A 72 6.52 14.76 -5.72
N CYS A 73 5.21 14.89 -5.48
CA CYS A 73 4.55 14.34 -4.29
C CYS A 73 3.60 13.16 -4.60
N TRP A 74 3.60 12.71 -5.85
CA TRP A 74 2.88 11.53 -6.31
C TRP A 74 3.73 10.24 -6.08
N TYR A 75 3.33 9.08 -6.61
CA TYR A 75 4.14 7.85 -6.50
C TYR A 75 5.51 8.01 -7.14
N LYS A 76 6.55 7.51 -6.47
CA LYS A 76 7.93 7.66 -6.93
C LYS A 76 8.39 6.44 -7.70
N PHE A 77 9.05 6.65 -8.83
CA PHE A 77 9.54 5.57 -9.69
C PHE A 77 11.07 5.53 -9.63
N GLY A 78 11.63 4.37 -9.26
CA GLY A 78 13.06 4.09 -9.25
C GLY A 78 13.42 2.98 -10.22
N PHE A 79 14.54 3.13 -10.92
CA PHE A 79 15.00 2.19 -11.94
C PHE A 79 16.46 1.81 -11.70
N ALA A 80 16.69 0.52 -11.53
CA ALA A 80 18.01 -0.07 -11.40
C ALA A 80 18.27 -1.03 -12.55
N PHE A 81 19.44 -0.94 -13.14
CA PHE A 81 19.88 -1.82 -14.22
C PHE A 81 21.02 -2.72 -13.73
N LEU A 82 20.97 -3.97 -14.17
CA LEU A 82 21.97 -5.00 -13.91
C LEU A 82 22.25 -5.76 -15.19
N ARG A 83 23.52 -6.11 -15.41
CA ARG A 83 23.86 -6.98 -16.54
C ARG A 83 23.28 -8.38 -16.36
N GLU A 84 23.48 -8.96 -15.19
CA GLU A 84 23.12 -10.33 -14.86
C GLU A 84 22.95 -10.46 -13.35
N ILE A 85 22.00 -11.29 -12.92
CA ILE A 85 21.85 -11.65 -11.51
C ILE A 85 22.78 -12.81 -11.19
N TRP A 86 23.60 -12.61 -10.16
CA TRP A 86 24.40 -13.67 -9.57
C TRP A 86 23.83 -14.02 -8.20
N PRO A 87 23.26 -15.22 -8.02
CA PRO A 87 22.85 -15.69 -6.71
C PRO A 87 24.05 -15.81 -5.76
N ILE A 88 24.02 -15.06 -4.67
CA ILE A 88 25.02 -15.09 -3.61
C ILE A 88 24.35 -15.73 -2.40
N GLY A 89 24.61 -17.02 -2.17
CA GLY A 89 24.07 -17.77 -1.03
C GLY A 89 22.55 -17.63 -0.82
N ILE A 90 22.08 -17.99 0.37
CA ILE A 90 20.65 -17.89 0.70
C ILE A 90 20.32 -16.45 1.12
N LEU A 91 19.83 -15.65 0.18
CA LEU A 91 19.04 -14.45 0.49
C LEU A 91 17.71 -14.90 1.10
N ASN A 92 17.72 -15.25 2.39
CA ASN A 92 16.50 -15.55 3.14
C ASN A 92 15.62 -14.31 3.27
N GLU A 93 14.31 -14.49 3.43
CA GLU A 93 13.33 -13.43 3.77
C GLU A 93 13.78 -12.53 4.94
N LEU A 94 14.66 -13.03 5.80
CA LEU A 94 15.27 -12.34 6.93
C LEU A 94 16.28 -11.25 6.55
N HIS A 95 16.86 -11.27 5.34
CA HIS A 95 17.76 -10.20 4.88
C HIS A 95 16.94 -8.94 4.58
N ASN A 96 16.82 -8.08 5.59
CA ASN A 96 16.29 -6.72 5.47
C ASN A 96 17.42 -5.75 5.11
N ALA A 97 17.09 -4.55 4.62
CA ALA A 97 18.08 -3.50 4.37
C ALA A 97 19.01 -3.22 5.56
N GLU A 98 18.51 -3.40 6.80
CA GLU A 98 19.27 -3.22 8.04
C GLU A 98 20.31 -4.33 8.29
N GLN A 99 20.13 -5.51 7.70
CA GLN A 99 21.02 -6.66 7.85
C GLN A 99 22.03 -6.79 6.70
N CYS A 100 22.13 -5.80 5.81
CA CYS A 100 23.19 -5.78 4.82
C CYS A 100 24.55 -5.64 5.53
N PRO A 101 25.40 -6.67 5.53
CA PRO A 101 26.68 -6.58 6.22
C PRO A 101 27.56 -5.57 5.48
N PHE A 102 27.79 -4.41 6.10
CA PHE A 102 28.64 -3.33 5.59
C PHE A 102 30.06 -3.80 5.19
N ASN A 103 30.49 -4.97 5.67
CA ASN A 103 31.82 -5.55 5.46
C ASN A 103 31.83 -7.05 5.08
N ALA A 104 30.71 -7.64 4.62
CA ALA A 104 30.84 -8.99 4.05
C ALA A 104 31.50 -8.87 2.67
N THR A 105 32.82 -9.00 2.64
CA THR A 105 33.52 -9.60 1.51
C THR A 105 32.66 -10.73 0.97
N ASN A 106 32.23 -10.61 -0.29
CA ASN A 106 31.41 -11.57 -1.05
C ASN A 106 31.55 -12.99 -0.46
N PRO A 107 30.52 -13.52 0.23
CA PRO A 107 30.62 -14.86 0.79
C PRO A 107 30.66 -15.83 -0.39
N ASP A 108 31.84 -16.43 -0.58
CA ASP A 108 32.19 -17.51 -1.50
C ASP A 108 31.97 -17.22 -3.02
N PRO A 109 33.02 -17.14 -3.85
CA PRO A 109 32.91 -16.90 -5.30
C PRO A 109 32.26 -18.04 -6.08
N ARG A 110 31.87 -19.13 -5.41
CA ARG A 110 31.25 -20.29 -6.05
C ARG A 110 29.84 -19.95 -6.54
N PRO A 111 29.54 -20.19 -7.83
CA PRO A 111 28.21 -19.95 -8.37
C PRO A 111 27.21 -20.86 -7.66
N TYR A 112 26.39 -20.29 -6.78
CA TYR A 112 25.28 -21.00 -6.17
C TYR A 112 24.20 -21.18 -7.23
N ARG A 113 23.99 -22.39 -7.75
CA ARG A 113 22.89 -22.61 -8.71
C ARG A 113 21.58 -22.69 -7.95
N LEU A 114 20.67 -21.77 -8.26
CA LEU A 114 19.32 -21.83 -7.75
C LEU A 114 18.60 -23.04 -8.38
N PRO A 115 17.85 -23.82 -7.57
CA PRO A 115 17.34 -25.13 -8.00
C PRO A 115 16.11 -25.07 -8.91
N SER A 116 15.33 -23.97 -8.87
CA SER A 116 14.07 -23.85 -9.62
C SER A 116 13.84 -22.44 -10.17
N SER A 117 12.95 -22.34 -11.16
CA SER A 117 12.47 -21.07 -11.71
C SER A 117 11.87 -20.15 -10.64
N GLU A 118 11.13 -20.73 -9.70
CA GLU A 118 10.52 -20.03 -8.56
C GLU A 118 11.58 -19.43 -7.64
N THR A 119 12.60 -20.21 -7.27
CA THR A 119 13.70 -19.69 -6.42
C THR A 119 14.50 -18.58 -7.10
N VAL A 120 14.63 -18.61 -8.43
CA VAL A 120 15.25 -17.52 -9.21
C VAL A 120 14.38 -16.27 -9.19
N TYR A 121 13.07 -16.45 -9.37
CA TYR A 121 12.12 -15.36 -9.30
C TYR A 121 12.13 -14.69 -7.92
N ASP A 122 12.04 -15.50 -6.85
CA ASP A 122 12.03 -15.03 -5.47
C ASP A 122 13.34 -14.34 -5.09
N TYR A 123 14.48 -14.87 -5.56
CA TYR A 123 15.77 -14.21 -5.38
C TYR A 123 15.79 -12.83 -6.05
N GLY A 124 15.34 -12.72 -7.30
CA GLY A 124 15.25 -11.44 -8.01
C GLY A 124 14.29 -10.44 -7.36
N GLN A 125 13.17 -10.94 -6.82
CA GLN A 125 12.22 -10.13 -6.05
C GLN A 125 12.84 -9.61 -4.74
N ASN A 126 13.54 -10.48 -4.00
CA ASN A 126 14.25 -10.08 -2.79
C ASN A 126 15.39 -9.09 -3.08
N TYR A 127 16.10 -9.28 -4.19
CA TYR A 127 17.10 -8.32 -4.65
C TYR A 127 16.48 -6.95 -4.86
N ALA A 128 15.38 -6.89 -5.62
CA ALA A 128 14.68 -5.64 -5.90
C ALA A 128 14.17 -4.96 -4.61
N ARG A 129 13.63 -5.76 -3.68
CA ARG A 129 13.17 -5.28 -2.37
C ARG A 129 14.30 -4.66 -1.55
N ILE A 130 15.42 -5.34 -1.39
CA ILE A 130 16.55 -4.86 -0.58
C ILE A 130 17.12 -3.57 -1.17
N VAL A 131 17.28 -3.49 -2.50
CA VAL A 131 17.78 -2.26 -3.12
C VAL A 131 16.80 -1.10 -2.93
N ARG A 132 15.48 -1.33 -3.11
CA ARG A 132 14.44 -0.33 -2.86
C ARG A 132 14.50 0.21 -1.43
N GLU A 133 14.54 -0.69 -0.44
CA GLU A 133 14.62 -0.34 0.97
C GLU A 133 15.89 0.46 1.29
N ARG A 134 17.04 0.06 0.73
CA ARG A 134 18.31 0.80 0.89
C ARG A 134 18.28 2.18 0.24
N TRP A 135 17.63 2.32 -0.91
CA TRP A 135 17.48 3.62 -1.57
C TRP A 135 16.56 4.56 -0.79
N ASN A 136 15.57 4.01 -0.06
CA ASN A 136 14.66 4.75 0.82
C ASN A 136 14.15 6.07 0.20
N PHE A 137 13.78 6.03 -1.09
CA PHE A 137 13.39 7.22 -1.83
C PHE A 137 11.90 7.59 -1.64
N GLY A 138 11.12 6.65 -1.12
CA GLY A 138 9.76 6.86 -0.63
C GLY A 138 9.74 7.60 0.70
N GLY A 139 8.77 8.49 0.89
CA GLY A 139 8.57 9.23 2.12
C GLY A 139 7.59 8.59 3.09
N CYS A 140 6.63 7.82 2.59
CA CYS A 140 5.59 7.14 3.34
C CYS A 140 5.28 5.74 2.77
N GLY A 141 6.12 5.21 1.87
CA GLY A 141 5.89 3.95 1.17
C GLY A 141 5.20 4.10 -0.19
N GLU A 142 5.28 5.29 -0.80
CA GLU A 142 4.76 5.62 -2.13
C GLU A 142 5.71 5.26 -3.30
N ASP A 143 6.81 4.58 -2.98
CA ASP A 143 7.87 4.18 -3.90
C ASP A 143 7.55 2.89 -4.68
N ILE A 144 7.94 2.88 -5.95
CA ILE A 144 7.83 1.76 -6.88
C ILE A 144 9.21 1.61 -7.54
N PHE A 145 9.80 0.43 -7.40
CA PHE A 145 11.16 0.17 -7.82
C PHE A 145 11.21 -0.94 -8.87
N PHE A 146 11.83 -0.66 -10.01
CA PHE A 146 12.05 -1.59 -11.11
C PHE A 146 13.50 -2.01 -11.13
N LEU A 147 13.74 -3.31 -11.03
CA LEU A 147 15.04 -3.92 -11.27
C LEU A 147 15.02 -4.59 -12.65
N ILE A 148 15.82 -4.08 -13.57
CA ILE A 148 15.93 -4.58 -14.93
C ILE A 148 17.24 -5.34 -15.06
N VAL A 149 17.15 -6.62 -15.39
CA VAL A 149 18.30 -7.50 -15.63
C VAL A 149 18.41 -7.73 -17.12
N GLN A 150 19.49 -7.27 -17.75
CA GLN A 150 19.65 -7.38 -19.21
C GLN A 150 19.75 -8.82 -19.69
N LYS A 151 20.48 -9.66 -18.96
CA LYS A 151 20.56 -11.09 -19.23
C LYS A 151 19.53 -11.83 -18.38
N ARG A 152 18.44 -12.26 -19.01
CA ARG A 152 17.42 -13.11 -18.38
C ARG A 152 18.08 -14.35 -17.75
N PRO A 153 17.80 -14.64 -16.47
CA PRO A 153 18.22 -15.88 -15.83
C PRO A 153 17.73 -17.15 -16.55
N ASP A 154 18.62 -18.13 -16.72
CA ASP A 154 18.42 -19.36 -17.52
C ASP A 154 17.18 -20.20 -17.15
N LEU A 155 16.78 -20.16 -15.87
CA LEU A 155 15.66 -20.96 -15.34
C LEU A 155 14.29 -20.28 -15.46
N LEU A 156 14.22 -19.03 -15.95
CA LEU A 156 12.95 -18.33 -16.11
C LEU A 156 12.25 -18.73 -17.43
N PRO A 157 10.90 -18.68 -17.49
CA PRO A 157 10.16 -19.07 -18.70
C PRO A 157 10.56 -18.27 -19.95
N LYS A 158 10.43 -18.92 -21.12
CA LYS A 158 10.77 -18.35 -22.44
C LYS A 158 12.23 -17.87 -22.52
N HIS A 159 13.16 -18.79 -22.26
CA HIS A 159 14.58 -18.54 -22.50
C HIS A 159 14.91 -18.84 -23.97
N ASP A 160 14.97 -17.80 -24.80
CA ASP A 160 15.52 -17.91 -26.16
C ASP A 160 17.05 -17.76 -26.11
N SER A 161 17.74 -18.27 -27.13
CA SER A 161 19.21 -18.20 -27.26
C SER A 161 19.78 -16.78 -27.30
N GLU A 162 18.94 -15.76 -27.53
CA GLU A 162 19.27 -14.35 -27.38
C GLU A 162 18.88 -13.87 -25.97
N SER A 163 19.85 -13.37 -25.21
CA SER A 163 19.62 -12.89 -23.84
C SER A 163 18.73 -11.64 -23.85
N LYS A 164 17.43 -11.84 -23.59
CA LYS A 164 16.43 -10.78 -23.48
C LYS A 164 16.36 -10.25 -22.04
N PRO A 165 15.99 -8.98 -21.80
CA PRO A 165 15.88 -8.45 -20.46
C PRO A 165 14.71 -9.06 -19.67
N PHE A 166 14.79 -8.97 -18.34
CA PHE A 166 13.74 -9.37 -17.41
C PHE A 166 13.57 -8.32 -16.31
N ILE A 167 12.32 -8.03 -15.95
CA ILE A 167 11.94 -6.99 -14.99
C ILE A 167 11.41 -7.64 -13.70
N PHE A 168 12.01 -7.25 -12.58
CA PHE A 168 11.46 -7.45 -11.25
C PHE A 168 10.94 -6.11 -10.72
N VAL A 169 9.89 -6.13 -9.90
CA VAL A 169 9.29 -4.90 -9.36
C VAL A 169 9.03 -5.07 -7.87
N SER A 170 9.51 -4.10 -7.07
CA SER A 170 9.22 -4.01 -5.65
C SER A 170 8.40 -2.76 -5.34
N TYR A 171 7.40 -2.90 -4.49
CA TYR A 171 6.44 -1.85 -4.15
C TYR A 171 6.59 -1.45 -2.68
N GLY A 172 6.42 -0.15 -2.41
CA GLY A 172 6.29 0.39 -1.06
C GLY A 172 4.96 0.04 -0.40
N SER A 173 4.88 0.22 0.91
CA SER A 173 3.74 -0.21 1.73
C SER A 173 2.41 0.40 1.31
N ILE A 174 2.36 1.71 0.99
CA ILE A 174 1.12 2.37 0.56
C ILE A 174 0.67 1.88 -0.82
N VAL A 175 1.62 1.57 -1.70
CA VAL A 175 1.31 1.00 -3.01
C VAL A 175 0.66 -0.37 -2.81
N MET A 176 1.26 -1.22 -1.95
CA MET A 176 0.72 -2.54 -1.61
C MET A 176 -0.66 -2.48 -0.92
N GLU A 177 -0.87 -1.53 -0.01
CA GLU A 177 -2.18 -1.34 0.65
C GLU A 177 -3.26 -1.00 -0.38
N LYS A 178 -2.96 -0.08 -1.30
CA LYS A 178 -3.90 0.31 -2.38
C LYS A 178 -4.17 -0.81 -3.37
N LEU A 179 -3.23 -1.75 -3.52
CA LEU A 179 -3.39 -2.94 -4.35
C LEU A 179 -4.33 -3.95 -3.70
N SER A 180 -4.13 -4.23 -2.42
CA SER A 180 -4.99 -5.14 -1.65
C SER A 180 -6.45 -4.68 -1.65
N ASN A 181 -6.70 -3.38 -1.51
CA ASN A 181 -8.06 -2.83 -1.38
C ASN A 181 -8.85 -2.79 -2.71
N THR A 182 -8.19 -3.03 -3.85
CA THR A 182 -8.84 -3.04 -5.18
C THR A 182 -9.28 -4.42 -5.67
N VAL A 183 -8.95 -5.49 -4.95
CA VAL A 183 -9.36 -6.85 -5.33
C VAL A 183 -10.75 -7.11 -4.75
N ASP A 184 -11.76 -7.21 -5.62
CA ASP A 184 -13.12 -7.58 -5.22
C ASP A 184 -13.12 -8.93 -4.47
N PRO A 185 -13.79 -9.03 -3.29
CA PRO A 185 -13.74 -10.22 -2.45
C PRO A 185 -14.40 -11.47 -3.07
N ILE A 186 -15.08 -11.34 -4.21
CA ILE A 186 -15.82 -12.43 -4.87
C ILE A 186 -14.89 -13.28 -5.77
N MET A 187 -13.67 -12.83 -6.06
CA MET A 187 -12.74 -13.49 -7.00
C MET A 187 -11.57 -14.21 -6.31
N MET A 188 -11.79 -14.73 -5.09
CA MET A 188 -10.79 -15.46 -4.29
C MET A 188 -10.76 -16.96 -4.59
N THR A 189 -10.20 -17.36 -5.73
CA THR A 189 -9.74 -18.77 -5.89
C THR A 189 -8.27 -18.89 -6.25
N ILE A 190 -7.63 -17.83 -6.75
CA ILE A 190 -6.16 -17.73 -6.84
C ILE A 190 -5.77 -16.25 -6.70
N PRO A 191 -5.10 -15.81 -5.62
CA PRO A 191 -4.71 -14.41 -5.44
C PRO A 191 -3.49 -14.13 -6.31
N ILE A 192 -3.68 -14.07 -7.63
CA ILE A 192 -2.66 -13.51 -8.52
C ILE A 192 -2.78 -12.00 -8.40
N ASP A 193 -1.83 -11.40 -7.69
CA ASP A 193 -1.66 -9.95 -7.57
C ASP A 193 -1.83 -9.29 -8.95
N PRO A 194 -2.79 -8.35 -9.14
CA PRO A 194 -3.03 -7.70 -10.42
C PRO A 194 -1.78 -7.01 -10.98
N MET A 195 -0.86 -6.55 -10.12
CA MET A 195 0.41 -5.99 -10.55
C MET A 195 1.39 -7.05 -11.05
N ARG A 196 1.39 -8.23 -10.44
CA ARG A 196 2.18 -9.36 -10.93
C ARG A 196 1.80 -9.71 -12.36
N ARG A 197 0.50 -9.71 -12.69
CA ARG A 197 0.03 -9.93 -14.08
C ARG A 197 0.57 -8.89 -15.06
N LEU A 198 0.61 -7.61 -14.67
CA LEU A 198 1.15 -6.53 -15.52
C LEU A 198 2.65 -6.72 -15.77
N VAL A 199 3.40 -7.13 -14.75
CA VAL A 199 4.83 -7.40 -14.86
C VAL A 199 5.09 -8.66 -15.69
N ASP A 200 4.30 -9.72 -15.51
CA ASP A 200 4.39 -10.94 -16.31
C ASP A 200 4.07 -10.67 -17.79
N GLU A 201 3.06 -9.85 -18.07
CA GLU A 201 2.75 -9.39 -19.44
C GLU A 201 3.91 -8.58 -20.03
N ALA A 202 4.51 -7.67 -19.26
CA ALA A 202 5.68 -6.91 -19.69
C ALA A 202 6.88 -7.84 -19.99
N ASN A 203 7.15 -8.81 -19.12
CA ASN A 203 8.21 -9.79 -19.30
C ASN A 203 7.96 -10.72 -20.49
N ASN A 204 6.70 -11.01 -20.80
CA ASN A 204 6.32 -11.72 -22.02
C ASN A 204 6.61 -10.88 -23.27
N HIS A 205 6.27 -9.59 -23.29
CA HIS A 205 6.64 -8.72 -24.41
C HIS A 205 8.17 -8.63 -24.60
N LEU A 206 8.94 -8.55 -23.51
CA LEU A 206 10.41 -8.61 -23.62
C LEU A 206 10.87 -9.95 -24.19
N ALA A 207 10.24 -11.05 -23.77
CA ALA A 207 10.50 -12.39 -24.32
C ALA A 207 10.17 -12.46 -25.81
N ASP A 208 9.17 -11.73 -26.28
CA ASP A 208 8.75 -11.73 -27.68
C ASP A 208 9.56 -10.72 -28.54
N GLY A 209 10.57 -10.05 -27.96
CA GLY A 209 11.51 -9.17 -28.66
C GLY A 209 11.11 -7.69 -28.72
N TYR A 210 10.12 -7.26 -27.93
CA TYR A 210 9.77 -5.84 -27.86
C TYR A 210 10.87 -5.02 -27.16
N PRO A 211 11.13 -3.78 -27.61
CA PRO A 211 12.22 -2.97 -27.06
C PRO A 211 11.92 -2.53 -25.62
N LEU A 212 12.97 -2.53 -24.78
CA LEU A 212 12.88 -2.31 -23.33
C LEU A 212 12.20 -0.98 -22.98
N ASN A 213 12.59 0.11 -23.63
CA ASN A 213 12.02 1.45 -23.43
C ASN A 213 10.50 1.47 -23.60
N ARG A 214 9.97 0.80 -24.64
CA ARG A 214 8.54 0.74 -24.95
C ARG A 214 7.79 -0.10 -23.92
N VAL A 215 8.37 -1.23 -23.52
CA VAL A 215 7.78 -2.10 -22.50
C VAL A 215 7.74 -1.39 -21.15
N LEU A 216 8.83 -0.75 -20.72
CA LEU A 216 8.87 0.02 -19.48
C LEU A 216 7.86 1.17 -19.49
N THR A 217 7.81 1.94 -20.59
CA THR A 217 6.84 3.05 -20.73
C THR A 217 5.40 2.55 -20.63
N ASN A 218 5.08 1.43 -21.31
CA ASN A 218 3.75 0.82 -21.24
C ASN A 218 3.44 0.32 -19.82
N LEU A 219 4.40 -0.33 -19.16
CA LEU A 219 4.25 -0.80 -17.79
C LEU A 219 3.99 0.36 -16.82
N ILE A 220 4.77 1.44 -16.90
CA ILE A 220 4.57 2.67 -16.11
C ILE A 220 3.17 3.23 -16.35
N ASN A 221 2.71 3.27 -17.60
CA ASN A 221 1.36 3.73 -17.95
C ASN A 221 0.28 2.87 -17.28
N LYS A 222 0.35 1.55 -17.42
CA LYS A 222 -0.63 0.62 -16.84
C LYS A 222 -0.65 0.68 -15.32
N ILE A 223 0.53 0.70 -14.68
CA ILE A 223 0.65 0.83 -13.22
C ILE A 223 0.06 2.18 -12.77
N SER A 224 0.41 3.27 -13.45
CA SER A 224 -0.13 4.60 -13.17
C SER A 224 -1.65 4.64 -13.25
N ASP A 225 -2.22 4.11 -14.33
CA ASP A 225 -3.66 4.12 -14.56
C ASP A 225 -4.40 3.25 -13.52
N PHE A 226 -3.81 2.12 -13.14
CA PHE A 226 -4.31 1.29 -12.04
C PHE A 226 -4.32 2.05 -10.72
N LEU A 227 -3.22 2.74 -10.36
CA LEU A 227 -3.12 3.50 -9.12
C LEU A 227 -4.12 4.66 -9.08
N VAL A 228 -4.32 5.34 -10.20
CA VAL A 228 -5.34 6.40 -10.34
C VAL A 228 -6.74 5.82 -10.18
N LYS A 229 -7.01 4.65 -10.76
CA LYS A 229 -8.29 3.96 -10.62
C LYS A 229 -8.54 3.54 -9.17
N SER A 230 -7.54 2.95 -8.51
CA SER A 230 -7.59 2.60 -7.08
C SER A 230 -7.93 3.82 -6.21
N GLU A 231 -7.30 4.97 -6.48
CA GLU A 231 -7.61 6.21 -5.76
C GLU A 231 -9.04 6.73 -5.98
N ASN A 232 -9.64 6.47 -7.14
CA ASN A 232 -11.02 6.85 -7.40
C ASN A 232 -12.02 5.86 -6.79
N HIS A 233 -11.70 4.58 -6.72
CA HIS A 233 -12.49 3.59 -5.98
C HIS A 233 -12.48 3.86 -4.47
N ASN A 234 -11.33 4.22 -3.89
CA ASN A 234 -11.22 4.60 -2.48
C ASN A 234 -11.87 5.97 -2.15
N LYS A 235 -12.37 6.71 -3.15
CA LYS A 235 -13.23 7.89 -2.96
C LYS A 235 -14.73 7.54 -2.96
N MET A 236 -15.14 6.32 -3.32
CA MET A 236 -16.46 5.86 -2.85
C MET A 236 -16.38 5.92 -1.33
N PRO A 237 -17.37 6.54 -0.66
CA PRO A 237 -17.26 6.82 0.74
C PRO A 237 -17.02 5.50 1.45
N LEU A 238 -15.81 5.33 2.00
CA LEU A 238 -15.61 4.49 3.16
C LEU A 238 -16.80 4.81 4.04
N HIS A 239 -17.62 3.80 4.32
CA HIS A 239 -18.67 3.89 5.31
C HIS A 239 -17.94 4.19 6.63
N LYS A 240 -17.62 5.47 6.88
CA LYS A 240 -17.41 6.00 8.21
C LYS A 240 -18.66 5.60 8.93
N ASP A 241 -18.51 4.80 9.97
CA ASP A 241 -19.57 4.28 10.83
C ASP A 241 -20.70 5.30 10.99
N HIS A 242 -21.65 5.25 10.06
CA HIS A 242 -22.78 6.14 10.09
C HIS A 242 -23.73 5.37 10.95
N ILE A 243 -23.84 5.78 12.22
CA ILE A 243 -24.94 5.37 13.07
C ILE A 243 -26.19 5.44 12.19
N PRO A 244 -26.87 4.32 11.94
CA PRO A 244 -27.88 4.27 10.91
C PRO A 244 -29.00 5.23 11.27
N PHE A 245 -29.63 5.86 10.27
CA PHE A 245 -30.60 6.94 10.49
C PHE A 245 -31.71 6.57 11.49
N TRP A 246 -32.11 5.30 11.53
CA TRP A 246 -33.06 4.78 12.51
C TRP A 246 -32.57 4.91 13.96
N ALA A 247 -31.27 4.68 14.20
CA ALA A 247 -30.67 4.84 15.52
C ALA A 247 -30.58 6.32 15.93
N TRP A 248 -30.34 7.22 14.98
CA TRP A 248 -30.40 8.66 15.25
C TRP A 248 -31.82 9.12 15.63
N MET A 249 -32.83 8.61 14.92
CA MET A 249 -34.24 8.87 15.20
C MET A 249 -34.68 8.31 16.56
N THR A 250 -34.20 7.12 16.97
CA THR A 250 -34.49 6.55 18.29
C THR A 250 -33.82 7.33 19.41
N PHE A 251 -32.56 7.77 19.25
CA PHE A 251 -31.90 8.61 20.27
C PHE A 251 -32.59 9.98 20.41
N ALA A 252 -32.95 10.62 19.30
CA ALA A 252 -33.65 11.90 19.31
C ALA A 252 -35.04 11.79 19.97
N THR A 253 -35.83 10.78 19.62
CA THR A 253 -37.16 10.55 20.23
C THR A 253 -37.06 10.20 21.71
N CYS A 254 -36.08 9.37 22.11
CA CYS A 254 -35.83 9.06 23.52
C CYS A 254 -35.44 10.31 24.32
N GLY A 255 -34.57 11.16 23.78
CA GLY A 255 -34.20 12.43 24.40
C GLY A 255 -35.39 13.37 24.60
N VAL A 256 -36.28 13.50 23.60
CA VAL A 256 -37.50 14.31 23.71
C VAL A 256 -38.45 13.75 24.79
N LEU A 257 -38.62 12.43 24.86
CA LEU A 257 -39.45 11.80 25.89
C LEU A 257 -38.88 12.01 27.30
N CYS A 258 -37.56 11.95 27.48
CA CYS A 258 -36.91 12.26 28.76
C CYS A 258 -37.14 13.72 29.19
N ILE A 259 -37.06 14.67 28.24
CA ILE A 259 -37.34 16.08 28.51
C ILE A 259 -38.81 16.28 28.90
N LEU A 260 -39.74 15.65 28.19
CA LEU A 260 -41.18 15.72 28.52
C LEU A 260 -41.48 15.14 29.90
N MET A 261 -40.85 14.02 30.28
CA MET A 261 -40.97 13.48 31.65
C MET A 261 -40.40 14.44 32.69
N GLY A 262 -39.25 15.07 32.42
CA GLY A 262 -38.67 16.08 33.30
C GLY A 262 -39.58 17.30 33.52
N ILE A 263 -40.20 17.80 32.44
CA ILE A 263 -41.18 18.88 32.49
C ILE A 263 -42.43 18.44 33.27
N GLY A 264 -42.94 17.23 33.02
CA GLY A 264 -44.08 16.66 33.74
C GLY A 264 -43.83 16.55 35.26
N LEU A 265 -42.63 16.11 35.65
CA LEU A 265 -42.23 16.05 37.06
C LEU A 265 -42.08 17.43 37.70
N CYS A 266 -41.57 18.43 36.95
CA CYS A 266 -41.49 19.80 37.42
C CYS A 266 -42.89 20.43 37.61
N LEU A 267 -43.83 20.16 36.70
CA LEU A 267 -45.21 20.62 36.80
C LEU A 267 -45.94 19.96 37.99
N LEU A 268 -45.80 18.65 38.19
CA LEU A 268 -46.39 17.94 39.34
C LEU A 268 -45.86 18.44 40.71
N ARG A 269 -44.60 18.86 40.75
CA ARG A 269 -44.01 19.48 41.96
C ARG A 269 -44.60 20.86 42.26
N THR A 270 -45.08 21.57 41.24
CA THR A 270 -45.72 22.89 41.42
C THR A 270 -47.22 22.81 41.70
N THR A 271 -47.91 21.74 41.28
CA THR A 271 -49.36 21.57 41.50
C THR A 271 -49.70 21.05 42.90
N THR A 272 -48.84 20.23 43.50
CA THR A 272 -49.04 19.72 44.88
C THR A 272 -48.87 20.78 45.97
N ARG A 273 -48.30 21.95 45.66
CA ARG A 273 -48.10 23.04 46.64
C ARG A 273 -49.24 24.08 46.68
N ARG A 274 -50.29 23.91 45.86
CA ARG A 274 -51.40 24.90 45.73
C ARG A 274 -52.81 24.33 45.98
N GLY A 275 -52.94 23.24 46.74
CA GLY A 275 -54.22 22.73 47.23
C GLY A 275 -54.41 23.02 48.72
N SER A 276 -54.99 24.18 49.04
CA SER A 276 -55.46 24.53 50.39
C SER A 276 -56.58 23.60 50.85
N GLN A 277 -56.52 23.15 52.11
CA GLN A 277 -57.57 22.36 52.78
C GLN A 277 -58.91 23.10 52.86
N ARG A 278 -60.03 22.40 52.63
CA ARG A 278 -61.31 22.59 53.36
C ARG A 278 -62.36 21.50 53.06
N GLY A 279 -62.76 20.76 54.11
CA GLY A 279 -64.13 20.25 54.27
C GLY A 279 -64.38 18.73 54.10
N LYS A 280 -64.44 18.01 55.25
CA LYS A 280 -65.45 17.00 55.72
C LYS A 280 -66.37 16.31 54.67
N GLN A 281 -66.75 15.03 54.71
CA GLN A 281 -66.80 13.96 55.74
C GLN A 281 -67.11 12.57 55.07
N ILE A 282 -66.51 11.50 55.63
CA ILE A 282 -67.05 10.16 56.01
C ILE A 282 -67.81 9.29 54.96
N ILE A 283 -67.31 8.05 54.76
CA ILE A 283 -67.96 6.71 54.95
C ILE A 283 -67.34 5.69 53.95
N ASP A 284 -66.41 4.85 54.42
CA ASP A 284 -66.58 3.39 54.67
C ASP A 284 -65.25 2.60 54.52
N PRO A 285 -64.78 1.87 55.55
CA PRO A 285 -63.57 1.06 55.49
C PRO A 285 -63.95 -0.40 55.18
N GLY A 286 -63.84 -0.84 53.93
CA GLY A 286 -64.12 -2.25 53.64
C GLY A 286 -63.99 -2.69 52.20
N ARG A 287 -62.77 -2.93 51.70
CA ARG A 287 -62.53 -4.08 50.80
C ARG A 287 -61.05 -4.43 50.69
N ARG A 288 -60.70 -5.44 51.49
CA ARG A 288 -59.49 -6.25 51.45
C ARG A 288 -59.64 -7.31 50.35
N TRP A 289 -58.70 -7.40 49.41
CA TRP A 289 -58.31 -8.67 48.79
C TRP A 289 -56.79 -8.74 48.64
N LYS A 290 -56.21 -9.76 49.28
CA LYS A 290 -54.90 -10.37 49.01
C LYS A 290 -54.93 -10.95 47.58
N ALA A 291 -53.88 -11.38 46.88
CA ALA A 291 -52.53 -11.81 47.19
C ALA A 291 -51.74 -11.81 45.85
N GLY A 292 -50.41 -11.96 45.90
CA GLY A 292 -49.67 -12.40 44.71
C GLY A 292 -48.18 -12.06 44.68
N PHE A 293 -47.45 -12.25 45.78
CA PHE A 293 -46.00 -12.43 45.67
C PHE A 293 -45.74 -13.84 45.15
N VAL A 294 -45.02 -13.95 44.02
CA VAL A 294 -44.14 -15.09 43.74
C VAL A 294 -42.80 -14.47 43.32
N GLY A 295 -41.91 -14.35 44.30
CA GLY A 295 -40.49 -14.21 44.05
C GLY A 295 -39.89 -15.58 43.73
N GLY A 296 -38.78 -15.59 42.99
CA GLY A 296 -38.08 -16.82 42.66
C GLY A 296 -36.79 -16.53 41.90
N MET A 297 -35.87 -15.84 42.58
CA MET A 297 -34.46 -15.72 42.19
C MET A 297 -33.71 -16.83 42.93
N TRP A 298 -33.07 -17.76 42.22
CA TRP A 298 -31.99 -18.61 42.76
C TRP A 298 -30.95 -18.92 41.68
N TYR A 299 -29.73 -19.10 42.17
CA TYR A 299 -28.42 -18.99 41.54
C TYR A 299 -27.93 -20.26 40.83
N GLU A 300 -26.81 -20.05 40.13
CA GLU A 300 -25.83 -20.95 39.49
C GLU A 300 -25.70 -22.40 40.02
N LEU A 301 -25.59 -23.34 39.07
CA LEU A 301 -24.45 -24.24 38.86
C LEU A 301 -24.44 -24.74 37.40
#